data_AF-A0A8K0KIC3-F1
#
_entry.id   AF-A0A8K0KIC3-F1
#
_cell.length_a   1.000
_cell.length_b   1.000
_cell.length_c   1.000
_cell.angle_alpha   90.00
_cell.angle_beta   90.00
_cell.angle_gamma   90.00
#
_symmetry.space_group_name_H-M   'P 1'
#
loop_
_entity.id
_entity.type
_entity.pdbx_description
1 polymer ?
#
loop_
_entity_poly.entity_id
_entity_poly.type
_entity_poly.pdbx_seq_one_letter_code
_entity_poly.pdbx_strand_id
1 'polypeptide(L)'
;MRGYGSALTNRPLKDDEIFTVRLDKKEARKGYVLGIGVTTHSPETLDVPNHLYYMKSGVWMFYHNHLYLNGNVVNKNYANIDLKHVMVGQTVGVMRSRYGNLHLFVNGVDQGPAASNMPKTVWGAFDLHGDALQATIVNV
;
A
#
# COMPACT_ATOMS: atom_id res chain seq x y z
N MET A 1 -20.00 -10.46 -0.11
CA MET A 1 -19.10 -10.03 0.98
C MET A 1 -18.95 -8.51 0.90
N ARG A 2 -19.14 -7.76 2.00
CA ARG A 2 -18.90 -6.31 2.01
C ARG A 2 -17.39 -6.05 1.90
N GLY A 3 -16.97 -5.17 0.99
CA GLY A 3 -15.60 -5.00 0.48
C GLY A 3 -14.62 -4.37 1.47
N TYR A 4 -14.30 -5.09 2.54
CA TYR A 4 -13.20 -4.77 3.44
C TYR A 4 -12.26 -5.98 3.49
N GLY A 5 -10.99 -5.75 3.19
CA GLY A 5 -9.98 -6.79 3.22
C GLY A 5 -8.59 -6.20 3.07
N SER A 6 -7.66 -6.73 3.84
CA SER A 6 -6.23 -6.43 3.73
C SER A 6 -5.50 -7.71 3.38
N ALA A 7 -4.41 -7.61 2.64
CA ALA A 7 -3.56 -8.74 2.33
C ALA A 7 -2.10 -8.32 2.29
N LEU A 8 -1.23 -9.30 2.54
CA LEU A 8 0.22 -9.16 2.57
C LEU A 8 0.85 -10.05 1.50
N THR A 9 2.06 -9.71 1.06
CA THR A 9 2.89 -10.67 0.33
C THR A 9 3.22 -11.86 1.24
N ASN A 10 3.37 -13.06 0.67
CA ASN A 10 3.69 -14.26 1.45
C ASN A 10 5.18 -14.38 1.79
N ARG A 11 6.03 -13.52 1.23
CA ARG A 11 7.47 -13.42 1.50
C ARG A 11 7.88 -11.95 1.62
N PRO A 12 9.03 -11.66 2.25
CA PRO A 12 9.61 -10.32 2.21
C PRO A 12 9.87 -9.86 0.78
N LEU A 13 9.75 -8.56 0.57
CA LEU A 13 10.21 -7.90 -0.65
C LEU A 13 11.74 -7.91 -0.70
N LYS A 14 12.28 -8.15 -1.88
CA LYS A 14 13.70 -7.91 -2.16
C LYS A 14 13.93 -6.42 -2.35
N ASP A 15 15.17 -5.99 -2.18
CA ASP A 15 15.54 -4.61 -2.50
C ASP A 15 15.26 -4.31 -3.97
N ASP A 16 14.66 -3.14 -4.21
CA ASP A 16 14.23 -2.65 -5.52
C ASP A 16 13.14 -3.50 -6.22
N GLU A 17 12.54 -4.45 -5.51
CA GLU A 17 11.39 -5.22 -5.98
C GLU A 17 10.10 -4.42 -5.76
N ILE A 18 9.29 -4.28 -6.82
CA ILE A 18 8.06 -3.50 -6.80
C ILE A 18 6.88 -4.46 -6.59
N PHE A 19 6.24 -4.36 -5.43
CA PHE A 19 4.95 -5.00 -5.17
C PHE A 19 3.84 -4.16 -5.81
N THR A 20 3.10 -4.71 -6.78
CA THR A 20 2.08 -3.95 -7.52
C THR A 20 0.69 -4.58 -7.40
N VAL A 21 -0.30 -3.72 -7.20
CA VAL A 21 -1.72 -4.07 -7.14
C VAL A 21 -2.48 -3.32 -8.24
N ARG A 22 -3.35 -4.02 -8.97
CA ARG A 22 -4.28 -3.42 -9.94
C ARG A 22 -5.67 -3.33 -9.32
N LEU A 23 -6.31 -2.18 -9.47
CA LEU A 23 -7.71 -2.02 -9.10
C LEU A 23 -8.61 -2.67 -10.16
N ASP A 24 -9.38 -3.70 -9.79
CA ASP A 24 -10.23 -4.44 -10.75
C ASP A 24 -11.69 -3.98 -10.72
N LYS A 25 -12.19 -3.50 -9.57
CA LYS A 25 -13.59 -3.08 -9.45
C LYS A 25 -13.79 -1.96 -8.42
N LYS A 26 -14.57 -0.94 -8.79
CA LYS A 26 -14.95 0.22 -7.98
C LYS A 26 -16.47 0.49 -8.08
N GLU A 27 -17.14 0.76 -6.96
CA GLU A 27 -18.47 1.36 -6.90
C GLU A 27 -18.38 2.89 -6.78
N ALA A 28 -19.43 3.61 -7.18
CA ALA A 28 -19.39 5.07 -7.34
C ALA A 28 -20.12 5.85 -6.24
N ARG A 29 -20.30 5.28 -5.04
CA ARG A 29 -21.28 5.79 -4.05
C ARG A 29 -20.68 6.42 -2.79
N LYS A 30 -19.51 5.97 -2.31
CA LYS A 30 -18.81 6.49 -1.13
C LYS A 30 -17.30 6.36 -1.30
N GLY A 31 -16.65 7.48 -1.69
CA GLY A 31 -15.20 7.71 -1.70
C GLY A 31 -14.30 6.50 -1.39
N TYR A 32 -13.74 5.91 -2.43
CA TYR A 32 -12.80 4.80 -2.32
C TYR A 32 -11.44 5.24 -1.76
N VAL A 33 -10.83 4.39 -0.92
CA VAL A 33 -9.40 4.48 -0.63
C VAL A 33 -8.74 3.10 -0.82
N LEU A 34 -7.90 3.00 -1.86
CA LEU A 34 -6.87 1.96 -1.96
C LEU A 34 -5.76 2.36 -1.00
N GLY A 35 -5.42 1.50 -0.05
CA GLY A 35 -4.15 1.61 0.65
C GLY A 35 -3.14 0.64 0.08
N ILE A 36 -1.90 1.09 -0.06
CA ILE A 36 -0.78 0.21 -0.38
C ILE A 36 0.44 0.64 0.44
N GLY A 37 1.29 -0.29 0.82
CA GLY A 37 2.38 -0.01 1.72
C GLY A 37 3.21 -1.23 2.06
N VAL A 38 3.95 -1.13 3.16
CA VAL A 38 4.78 -2.21 3.66
C VAL A 38 4.63 -2.39 5.17
N THR A 39 4.89 -3.60 5.65
CA THR A 39 4.94 -3.91 7.08
C THR A 39 6.17 -4.73 7.45
N THR A 40 6.61 -4.63 8.71
CA THR A 40 7.62 -5.53 9.30
C THR A 40 7.01 -6.79 9.92
N HIS A 41 5.68 -6.92 9.94
CA HIS A 41 5.00 -8.07 10.52
C HIS A 41 4.96 -9.22 9.51
N SER A 42 5.36 -10.42 9.94
CA SER A 42 5.30 -11.61 9.10
C SER A 42 3.83 -12.03 8.89
N PRO A 43 3.41 -12.38 7.67
CA PRO A 43 2.09 -12.94 7.40
C PRO A 43 1.86 -14.30 8.07
N GLU A 44 2.91 -14.99 8.49
CA GLU A 44 2.80 -16.30 9.18
C GLU A 44 2.31 -16.15 10.62
N THR A 45 2.58 -15.00 11.25
CA THR A 45 2.29 -14.75 12.66
C THR A 45 1.25 -13.67 12.89
N LEU A 46 0.97 -12.86 11.86
CA LEU A 46 0.03 -11.75 11.96
C LEU A 46 -1.38 -12.22 11.57
N ASP A 47 -2.32 -12.09 12.50
CA ASP A 47 -3.73 -12.03 12.16
C ASP A 47 -4.01 -10.70 11.44
N VAL A 48 -4.01 -10.74 10.11
CA VAL A 48 -4.13 -9.54 9.28
C VAL A 48 -5.45 -8.83 9.59
N PRO A 49 -5.43 -7.59 10.10
CA PRO A 49 -6.65 -6.87 10.41
C PRO A 49 -7.38 -6.49 9.11
N ASN A 50 -8.68 -6.21 9.21
CA ASN A 50 -9.45 -5.74 8.05
C ASN A 50 -8.89 -4.45 7.45
N HIS A 51 -8.26 -3.60 8.27
CA HIS A 51 -7.63 -2.33 7.89
C HIS A 51 -6.24 -2.24 8.53
N LEU A 52 -5.20 -2.13 7.72
CA LEU A 52 -3.82 -2.00 8.20
C LEU A 52 -3.58 -0.67 8.94
N TYR A 53 -4.42 0.34 8.68
CA TYR A 53 -4.45 1.61 9.39
C TYR A 53 -4.52 1.47 10.93
N TYR A 54 -5.15 0.41 11.45
CA TYR A 54 -5.30 0.22 12.90
C TYR A 54 -4.04 -0.32 13.59
N MET A 55 -3.07 -0.83 12.83
CA MET A 55 -1.82 -1.33 13.40
C MET A 55 -1.01 -0.20 14.02
N LYS A 56 -0.54 -0.42 15.27
CA LYS A 56 0.14 0.59 16.08
C LYS A 56 1.67 0.54 15.99
N SER A 57 2.22 -0.39 15.22
CA SER A 57 3.66 -0.49 15.00
C SER A 57 3.95 -1.08 13.62
N GLY A 58 5.16 -0.83 13.10
CA GLY A 58 5.74 -1.52 11.95
C GLY A 58 4.93 -1.49 10.66
N VAL A 59 4.14 -0.45 10.39
CA VAL A 59 3.30 -0.35 9.17
C VAL A 59 3.42 1.03 8.55
N TRP A 60 3.79 1.05 7.26
CA TRP A 60 3.86 2.23 6.42
C TRP A 60 2.85 2.08 5.29
N MET A 61 1.81 2.90 5.26
CA MET A 61 0.75 2.80 4.26
C MET A 61 0.52 4.14 3.56
N PHE A 62 0.42 4.10 2.25
CA PHE A 62 -0.04 5.20 1.44
C PHE A 62 -1.56 5.18 1.37
N TYR A 63 -2.18 6.28 1.77
CA TYR A 63 -3.59 6.55 1.56
C TYR A 63 -3.73 7.97 1.04
N HIS A 64 -4.64 8.18 0.10
CA HIS A 64 -4.72 9.46 -0.63
C HIS A 64 -3.37 9.81 -1.25
N ASN A 65 -2.86 11.03 -1.05
CA ASN A 65 -1.52 11.45 -1.43
C ASN A 65 -0.57 11.56 -0.21
N HIS A 66 -0.81 10.78 0.85
CA HIS A 66 -0.06 10.84 2.10
C HIS A 66 0.58 9.50 2.45
N LEU A 67 1.70 9.55 3.18
CA LEU A 67 2.26 8.40 3.88
C LEU A 67 1.85 8.41 5.35
N TYR A 68 1.37 7.28 5.83
CA TYR A 68 1.04 7.02 7.22
C TYR A 68 2.03 6.02 7.82
N LEU A 69 2.47 6.28 9.05
CA LEU A 69 3.20 5.34 9.90
C LEU A 69 2.35 5.03 11.12
N ASN A 70 1.98 3.76 11.29
CA ASN A 70 1.21 3.27 12.44
C ASN A 70 -0.10 4.06 12.67
N GLY A 71 -0.79 4.38 11.57
CA GLY A 71 -2.03 5.17 11.57
C GLY A 71 -1.85 6.69 11.72
N ASN A 72 -0.62 7.21 11.79
CA ASN A 72 -0.34 8.65 11.87
C ASN A 72 0.27 9.16 10.58
N VAL A 73 -0.20 10.30 10.07
CA VAL A 73 0.38 10.91 8.86
C VAL A 73 1.80 11.41 9.14
N VAL A 74 2.79 10.90 8.41
CA VAL A 74 4.21 11.29 8.54
C VAL A 74 4.76 12.02 7.32
N ASN A 75 4.11 11.90 6.16
CA ASN A 75 4.44 12.70 4.98
C ASN A 75 3.15 13.14 4.27
N LYS A 76 2.85 14.45 4.31
CA LYS A 76 1.62 15.03 3.75
C LYS A 76 1.85 15.51 2.32
N ASN A 77 0.88 15.31 1.42
CA ASN A 77 0.95 15.74 0.02
C ASN A 77 2.23 15.26 -0.67
N TYR A 78 2.63 14.04 -0.34
CA TYR A 78 3.84 13.42 -0.86
C TYR A 78 3.70 13.11 -2.36
N ALA A 79 2.61 12.42 -2.73
CA ALA A 79 2.39 12.03 -4.12
C ALA A 79 1.69 13.16 -4.89
N ASN A 80 2.05 13.32 -6.16
CA ASN A 80 1.36 14.27 -7.05
C ASN A 80 -0.07 13.81 -7.38
N ILE A 81 -0.34 12.51 -7.28
CA ILE A 81 -1.65 11.89 -7.53
C ILE A 81 -2.22 11.41 -6.20
N ASP A 82 -3.46 11.80 -5.91
CA ASP A 82 -4.24 11.24 -4.80
C ASP A 82 -4.81 9.87 -5.22
N LEU A 83 -4.46 8.83 -4.45
CA LEU A 83 -4.86 7.45 -4.73
C LEU A 83 -6.39 7.24 -4.83
N LYS A 84 -7.22 8.16 -4.31
CA LYS A 84 -8.69 8.12 -4.51
C LYS A 84 -9.10 8.25 -5.99
N HIS A 85 -8.24 8.85 -6.81
CA HIS A 85 -8.44 9.04 -8.24
C HIS A 85 -7.93 7.89 -9.10
N VAL A 86 -7.34 6.85 -8.50
CA VAL A 86 -7.01 5.63 -9.23
C VAL A 86 -8.29 4.98 -9.77
N MET A 87 -8.24 4.66 -11.06
CA MET A 87 -9.35 4.11 -11.84
C MET A 87 -9.21 2.60 -12.01
N VAL A 88 -10.32 1.92 -12.32
CA VAL A 88 -10.28 0.50 -12.66
C VAL A 88 -9.32 0.25 -13.82
N GLY A 89 -8.49 -0.79 -13.70
CA GLY A 89 -7.42 -1.13 -14.65
C GLY A 89 -6.07 -0.48 -14.33
N GLN A 90 -6.03 0.58 -13.52
CA GLN A 90 -4.79 1.23 -13.12
C GLN A 90 -4.09 0.47 -11.99
N THR A 91 -2.78 0.71 -11.88
CA THR A 91 -1.92 0.04 -10.90
C THR A 91 -1.29 1.02 -9.93
N VAL A 92 -1.10 0.55 -8.70
CA VAL A 92 -0.28 1.19 -7.69
C VAL A 92 0.74 0.19 -7.19
N GLY A 93 1.95 0.64 -6.90
CA GLY A 93 3.01 -0.23 -6.41
C GLY A 93 3.84 0.41 -5.32
N VAL A 94 4.55 -0.42 -4.56
CA VAL A 94 5.48 0.03 -3.52
C VAL A 94 6.78 -0.75 -3.61
N MET A 95 7.86 -0.08 -3.24
CA MET A 95 9.20 -0.62 -3.30
C MET A 95 10.00 -0.14 -2.11
N ARG A 96 10.74 -1.05 -1.47
CA ARG A 96 11.84 -0.70 -0.58
C ARG A 96 13.13 -0.73 -1.40
N SER A 97 13.76 0.42 -1.59
CA SER A 97 15.00 0.49 -2.35
C SER A 97 16.17 -0.13 -1.59
N ARG A 98 17.24 -0.47 -2.31
CA ARG A 98 18.52 -0.93 -1.71
C ARG A 98 19.14 0.08 -0.73
N TYR A 99 18.79 1.37 -0.87
CA TYR A 99 19.25 2.43 0.01
C TYR A 99 18.33 2.63 1.23
N GLY A 100 17.31 1.79 1.40
CA GLY A 100 16.37 1.85 2.52
C GLY A 100 15.35 2.98 2.38
N ASN A 101 14.99 3.39 1.16
CA ASN A 101 13.90 4.32 0.92
C ASN A 101 12.61 3.59 0.55
N LEU A 102 11.47 4.10 0.99
CA LEU A 102 10.16 3.63 0.55
C LEU A 102 9.66 4.50 -0.60
N HIS A 103 9.28 3.88 -1.70
CA HIS A 103 8.76 4.54 -2.90
C HIS A 103 7.33 4.09 -3.19
N LEU A 104 6.54 4.98 -3.77
CA LEU A 104 5.21 4.71 -4.32
C LEU A 104 5.29 4.81 -5.84
N PHE A 105 4.65 3.87 -6.53
CA PHE A 105 4.50 3.85 -7.98
C PHE A 105 3.03 3.99 -8.34
N VAL A 106 2.72 4.80 -9.36
CA VAL A 106 1.38 4.91 -9.94
C VAL A 106 1.48 4.66 -11.44
N ASN A 107 0.79 3.63 -11.94
CA ASN A 107 0.92 3.16 -13.32
C ASN A 107 2.37 2.95 -13.77
N GLY A 108 3.21 2.40 -12.87
CA GLY A 108 4.63 2.16 -13.11
C GLY A 108 5.53 3.40 -13.00
N VAL A 109 4.99 4.59 -12.71
CA VAL A 109 5.77 5.83 -12.55
C VAL A 109 6.12 6.03 -11.07
N ASP A 110 7.41 6.05 -10.75
CA ASP A 110 7.93 6.38 -9.41
C ASP A 110 7.52 7.79 -9.00
N GLN A 111 6.95 7.93 -7.81
CA GLN A 111 6.58 9.21 -7.20
C GLN A 111 7.70 9.81 -6.34
N GLY A 112 8.83 9.11 -6.19
CA GLY A 112 10.00 9.52 -5.43
C GLY A 112 10.16 8.79 -4.09
N PRO A 113 11.08 9.23 -3.22
CA PRO A 113 11.23 8.68 -1.88
C PRO A 113 10.23 9.31 -0.90
N ALA A 114 9.38 8.50 -0.28
CA ALA A 114 8.39 8.93 0.71
C ALA A 114 8.89 8.89 2.15
N ALA A 115 9.77 7.93 2.44
CA ALA A 115 10.44 7.74 3.72
C ALA A 115 11.82 7.11 3.50
N SER A 116 12.71 7.31 4.46
CA SER A 116 14.07 6.75 4.49
C SER A 116 14.26 5.88 5.74
N ASN A 117 15.42 5.20 5.83
CA ASN A 117 15.78 4.31 6.93
C ASN A 117 14.76 3.17 7.15
N MET A 118 14.19 2.65 6.06
CA MET A 118 13.26 1.54 6.11
C MET A 118 13.95 0.27 6.63
N PRO A 119 13.26 -0.52 7.48
CA PRO A 119 13.72 -1.85 7.88
C PRO A 119 14.12 -2.70 6.66
N LYS A 120 15.13 -3.57 6.84
CA LYS A 120 15.62 -4.43 5.75
C LYS A 120 14.58 -5.44 5.31
N THR A 121 13.90 -6.06 6.27
CA THR A 121 12.87 -7.08 5.99
C THR A 121 11.50 -6.45 6.11
N VAL A 122 10.81 -6.35 4.98
CA VAL A 122 9.43 -5.84 4.91
C VAL A 122 8.61 -6.68 3.95
N TRP A 123 7.31 -6.77 4.21
CA TRP A 123 6.33 -7.41 3.34
C TRP A 123 5.49 -6.33 2.66
N GLY A 124 5.15 -6.55 1.40
CA GLY A 124 4.19 -5.71 0.70
C GLY A 124 2.80 -5.90 1.32
N ALA A 125 2.06 -4.81 1.41
CA ALA A 125 0.78 -4.76 2.08
C ALA A 125 -0.20 -3.91 1.27
N PHE A 126 -1.45 -4.32 1.18
CA PHE A 126 -2.51 -3.47 0.63
C PHE A 126 -3.82 -3.70 1.36
N ASP A 127 -4.70 -2.72 1.28
CA ASP A 127 -6.05 -2.83 1.78
C ASP A 127 -7.08 -2.17 0.86
N LEU A 128 -8.30 -2.70 0.92
CA LEU A 128 -9.43 -2.20 0.16
C LEU A 128 -10.51 -1.77 1.14
N HIS A 129 -10.91 -0.50 1.05
CA HIS A 129 -11.95 0.08 1.89
C HIS A 129 -12.97 0.87 1.08
N GLY A 130 -14.23 0.79 1.50
CA GLY A 130 -15.30 1.55 0.87
C GLY A 130 -15.60 1.01 -0.52
N ASP A 131 -15.40 1.86 -1.52
CA ASP A 131 -15.91 1.63 -2.86
C ASP A 131 -15.08 0.67 -3.74
N ALA A 132 -13.83 0.30 -3.42
CA ALA A 132 -13.22 -0.80 -4.17
C ALA A 132 -13.56 -2.14 -3.57
N LEU A 133 -13.94 -3.00 -4.49
CA LEU A 133 -14.46 -4.30 -4.19
C LEU A 133 -13.46 -5.40 -4.52
N GLN A 134 -12.52 -5.11 -5.42
CA GLN A 134 -11.58 -6.10 -5.90
C GLN A 134 -10.30 -5.45 -6.42
N ALA A 135 -9.18 -6.08 -6.08
CA ALA A 135 -7.88 -5.77 -6.63
C ALA A 135 -7.07 -7.05 -6.79
N THR A 136 -6.14 -7.05 -7.73
CA THR A 136 -5.29 -8.20 -8.06
C THR A 136 -3.83 -7.82 -7.82
N ILE A 137 -3.09 -8.68 -7.13
CA ILE A 137 -1.62 -8.59 -7.11
C ILE A 137 -1.11 -8.94 -8.50
N VAL A 138 -0.47 -7.97 -9.16
CA VAL A 138 0.04 -8.14 -10.53
C VAL A 138 1.42 -8.78 -10.52
N ASN A 139 2.27 -8.35 -9.59
CA ASN A 139 3.61 -8.90 -9.41
C ASN A 139 4.11 -8.70 -7.97
N VAL A 140 4.94 -9.66 -7.55
CA VAL A 140 5.80 -9.59 -6.36
C VAL A 140 7.22 -9.87 -6.82
#